data_AF-A0A3N5GRC6-F1
#
_entry.id   AF-A0A3N5GRC6-F1
#
_cell.length_a   1.000
_cell.length_b   1.000
_cell.length_c   1.000
_cell.angle_alpha   90.00
_cell.angle_beta   90.00
_cell.angle_gamma   90.00
#
_symmetry.space_group_name_H-M   'P 1'
#
loop_
_entity.id
_entity.type
_entity.pdbx_description
1 polymer ?
#
loop_
_entity_poly.entity_id
_entity_poly.type
_entity_poly.pdbx_seq_one_letter_code
_entity_poly.pdbx_strand_id
1 'polypeptide(L)'
;MTGDATFGGVEKETTAPPTSRDAPYVLDESIEARPVWEPPYEELASAARGIGHNLFVFDEDGPLRRSVPFVRFGDRAVPLLGVAVALSTMGIAPSRVRLENEDLLMGNRRMPVLRARVPAEGGGTRSSRRALVRFPGPALLPDGHTPTYTTYSFYDLFYSEQQLLAGEKPMVDPAALRDKIVLVGSTAAGLNDVFPNPFGSSGAMPGMQVHASVADNVLSDRFLRPLGWSMTLSVAVVAAVVVGLAAVFVNVWLTGLVAAVVGAAIVWLGFSLFERGLWLELMTPVLAVAVATFSGVTYQWVVEGREKRKVKRLFSRYVAPDVYRPLLEDPARARLGGQRRDMTVLFSDIRGFTTVSERGQPEDIVSQLNEYFSRMVDVLFAHKGTLDKFVGDMVMALYGAPIEDEQHADHAVTSAVSMVEELRLLNARWAAEGRPPLDIGIGINSGEMVAGNIGSDTIMSYTVIGDQVNLGARLESLNKEYGTRIIISESTRQRLKGRYDIRPLGDVVVKGKTQSVAIFEVRT
;
A
#
# COMPACT_ATOMS: atom_id res chain seq x y z
N MET A 1 -7.12 -32.86 -11.96
CA MET A 1 -7.27 -34.26 -12.41
C MET A 1 -8.48 -34.83 -11.70
N THR A 2 -9.63 -34.82 -12.36
CA THR A 2 -10.87 -35.47 -11.91
C THR A 2 -10.73 -36.96 -12.21
N GLY A 3 -10.15 -37.70 -11.28
CA GLY A 3 -10.13 -39.16 -11.36
C GLY A 3 -11.38 -39.69 -10.68
N ASP A 4 -12.48 -39.78 -11.42
CA ASP A 4 -13.52 -40.75 -11.08
C ASP A 4 -12.86 -42.12 -11.22
N ALA A 5 -12.73 -42.84 -10.10
CA ALA A 5 -12.28 -44.22 -10.10
C ALA A 5 -13.39 -45.09 -10.73
N THR A 6 -13.40 -45.15 -12.06
CA THR A 6 -14.21 -46.11 -12.80
C THR A 6 -13.56 -47.48 -12.69
N PHE A 7 -14.03 -48.28 -11.73
CA PHE A 7 -13.84 -49.72 -11.79
C PHE A 7 -14.71 -50.29 -12.92
N GLY A 8 -14.08 -51.01 -13.83
CA GLY A 8 -14.73 -51.58 -15.01
C GLY A 8 -15.62 -52.78 -14.70
N GLY A 9 -16.81 -52.74 -15.30
CA GLY A 9 -17.49 -53.88 -15.91
C GLY A 9 -18.16 -54.91 -15.00
N VAL A 10 -19.46 -54.72 -14.74
CA VAL A 10 -20.52 -55.74 -14.93
C VAL A 10 -21.84 -54.99 -15.16
N GLU A 11 -22.50 -55.17 -16.31
CA GLU A 11 -23.94 -54.89 -16.44
C GLU A 11 -24.68 -55.82 -15.47
N LYS A 12 -25.03 -55.31 -14.29
CA LYS A 12 -25.92 -56.00 -13.36
C LYS A 12 -27.20 -55.18 -13.26
N GLU A 13 -28.29 -55.88 -13.57
CA GLU A 13 -29.67 -55.43 -13.35
C GLU A 13 -29.78 -54.67 -12.03
N THR A 14 -30.40 -53.49 -12.13
CA THR A 14 -30.85 -52.61 -11.07
C THR A 14 -31.79 -53.38 -10.13
N THR A 15 -31.21 -54.19 -9.26
CA THR A 15 -31.91 -54.87 -8.17
C THR A 15 -32.31 -53.82 -7.15
N ALA A 16 -33.60 -53.78 -6.82
CA ALA A 16 -34.13 -52.89 -5.81
C ALA A 16 -33.31 -53.01 -4.51
N PRO A 17 -33.01 -51.90 -3.81
CA PRO A 17 -32.12 -51.93 -2.66
C PRO A 17 -32.68 -52.87 -1.57
N PRO A 18 -31.84 -53.67 -0.90
CA PRO A 18 -32.26 -54.49 0.23
C PRO A 18 -33.01 -53.63 1.23
N THR A 19 -34.16 -54.13 1.68
CA THR A 19 -35.06 -53.40 2.57
C THR A 19 -34.41 -53.21 3.93
N SER A 20 -33.79 -52.05 4.18
CA SER A 20 -33.53 -51.61 5.55
C SER A 20 -34.88 -51.53 6.26
N ARG A 21 -35.00 -52.09 7.46
CA ARG A 21 -36.25 -52.14 8.24
C ARG A 21 -36.78 -50.77 8.68
N ASP A 22 -36.02 -49.71 8.44
CA ASP A 22 -36.31 -48.35 8.85
C ASP A 22 -37.23 -47.60 7.87
N ALA A 23 -38.13 -46.76 8.42
CA ALA A 23 -38.93 -45.82 7.64
C ALA A 23 -38.03 -44.86 6.82
N PRO A 24 -38.44 -44.43 5.61
CA PRO A 24 -37.61 -43.56 4.79
C PRO A 24 -37.39 -42.19 5.44
N TYR A 25 -36.20 -41.63 5.22
CA TYR A 25 -35.89 -40.25 5.56
C TYR A 25 -36.70 -39.30 4.66
N VAL A 26 -37.36 -38.31 5.25
CA VAL A 26 -38.19 -37.33 4.53
C VAL A 26 -37.37 -36.05 4.34
N LEU A 27 -36.60 -36.00 3.26
CA LEU A 27 -35.75 -34.86 2.87
C LEU A 27 -36.16 -34.36 1.47
N ASP A 28 -36.01 -33.06 1.23
CA ASP A 28 -36.39 -32.42 -0.04
C ASP A 28 -35.39 -32.69 -1.18
N GLU A 29 -35.63 -32.14 -2.37
CA GLU A 29 -34.75 -32.31 -3.53
C GLU A 29 -33.42 -31.56 -3.44
N SER A 30 -33.15 -30.82 -2.35
CA SER A 30 -31.91 -30.05 -2.21
C SER A 30 -30.70 -30.89 -1.83
N ILE A 31 -30.91 -32.16 -1.44
CA ILE A 31 -29.84 -33.15 -1.21
C ILE A 31 -29.35 -33.76 -2.53
N GLU A 32 -28.11 -34.25 -2.51
CA GLU A 32 -27.42 -34.67 -3.73
C GLU A 32 -27.99 -35.99 -4.28
N ALA A 33 -28.58 -35.95 -5.48
CA ALA A 33 -29.05 -37.14 -6.17
C ALA A 33 -27.89 -37.95 -6.78
N ARG A 34 -27.89 -39.27 -6.58
CA ARG A 34 -26.90 -40.17 -7.17
C ARG A 34 -27.59 -41.25 -8.02
N PRO A 35 -27.08 -41.53 -9.24
CA PRO A 35 -27.69 -42.48 -10.16
C PRO A 35 -27.32 -43.94 -9.85
N VAL A 36 -26.20 -44.16 -9.16
CA VAL A 36 -25.65 -45.49 -8.85
C VAL A 36 -25.69 -45.72 -7.34
N TRP A 37 -26.14 -46.90 -6.94
CA TRP A 37 -26.12 -47.41 -5.57
C TRP A 37 -25.69 -48.86 -5.58
N GLU A 38 -24.63 -49.17 -4.86
CA GLU A 38 -24.14 -50.53 -4.66
C GLU A 38 -24.33 -50.88 -3.17
N PRO A 39 -25.38 -51.64 -2.81
CA PRO A 39 -25.59 -52.03 -1.43
C PRO A 39 -24.47 -52.99 -0.96
N PRO A 40 -24.24 -53.08 0.36
CA PRO A 40 -23.42 -54.15 0.91
C PRO A 40 -24.07 -55.52 0.64
N TYR A 41 -23.32 -56.62 0.84
CA TYR A 41 -23.83 -57.99 0.72
C TYR A 41 -25.20 -58.14 1.42
N GLU A 42 -26.12 -58.86 0.80
CA GLU A 42 -27.53 -58.94 1.22
C GLU A 42 -27.68 -59.42 2.67
N GLU A 43 -26.82 -60.36 3.09
CA GLU A 43 -26.77 -60.89 4.45
C GLU A 43 -26.40 -59.81 5.46
N LEU A 44 -25.45 -58.94 5.12
CA LEU A 44 -25.07 -57.81 5.97
C LEU A 44 -26.13 -56.71 5.96
N ALA A 45 -26.70 -56.41 4.79
CA ALA A 45 -27.73 -55.40 4.64
C ALA A 45 -29.01 -55.75 5.42
N SER A 46 -29.41 -57.03 5.40
CA SER A 46 -30.60 -57.53 6.09
C SER A 46 -30.39 -57.67 7.61
N ALA A 47 -29.17 -57.95 8.06
CA ALA A 47 -28.81 -58.01 9.47
C ALA A 47 -28.54 -56.61 10.09
N ALA A 48 -28.21 -55.61 9.27
CA ALA A 48 -27.87 -54.28 9.73
C ALA A 48 -29.09 -53.54 10.29
N ARG A 49 -28.86 -52.77 11.36
CA ARG A 49 -29.86 -51.86 11.93
C ARG A 49 -30.17 -50.66 11.02
N GLY A 50 -29.22 -50.29 10.16
CA GLY A 50 -29.36 -49.21 9.19
C GLY A 50 -28.21 -49.24 8.19
N ILE A 51 -28.39 -48.56 7.06
CA ILE A 51 -27.40 -48.49 5.98
C ILE A 51 -27.04 -47.02 5.75
N GLY A 52 -25.76 -46.74 5.47
CA GLY A 52 -25.29 -45.42 5.09
C GLY A 52 -24.33 -45.47 3.90
N HIS A 53 -24.21 -44.36 3.18
CA HIS A 53 -23.28 -44.22 2.05
C HIS A 53 -21.87 -43.84 2.54
N ASN A 54 -20.86 -44.11 1.71
CA ASN A 54 -19.46 -43.75 1.94
C ASN A 54 -18.96 -42.61 1.03
N LEU A 55 -19.87 -41.91 0.33
CA LEU A 55 -19.50 -40.79 -0.54
C LEU A 55 -18.72 -39.69 0.21
N PHE A 56 -17.49 -39.46 -0.24
CA PHE A 56 -16.67 -38.33 0.13
C PHE A 56 -16.45 -37.42 -1.06
N VAL A 57 -16.47 -36.11 -0.81
CA VAL A 57 -16.28 -35.10 -1.85
C VAL A 57 -15.17 -34.16 -1.42
N PHE A 58 -14.17 -34.03 -2.29
CA PHE A 58 -13.06 -33.10 -2.08
C PHE A 58 -13.48 -31.66 -2.33
N ASP A 59 -12.85 -30.75 -1.61
CA ASP A 59 -12.89 -29.33 -1.95
C ASP A 59 -12.13 -29.08 -3.27
N GLU A 60 -12.36 -27.93 -3.91
CA GLU A 60 -11.72 -27.58 -5.19
C GLU A 60 -10.18 -27.57 -5.11
N ASP A 61 -9.63 -27.31 -3.92
CA ASP A 61 -8.20 -27.31 -3.64
C ASP A 61 -7.66 -28.70 -3.21
N GLY A 62 -8.50 -29.72 -3.09
CA GLY A 62 -8.12 -31.12 -2.92
C GLY A 62 -8.46 -31.77 -1.57
N PRO A 63 -8.30 -31.13 -0.39
CA PRO A 63 -8.60 -31.74 0.89
C PRO A 63 -10.10 -31.99 1.12
N LEU A 64 -10.40 -33.01 1.92
CA LEU A 64 -11.73 -33.29 2.43
C LEU A 64 -11.98 -32.44 3.67
N ARG A 65 -12.81 -31.40 3.54
CA ARG A 65 -13.27 -30.58 4.68
C ARG A 65 -14.77 -30.65 4.90
N ARG A 66 -15.49 -31.15 3.89
CA ARG A 66 -16.95 -31.19 3.85
C ARG A 66 -17.42 -32.62 3.66
N SER A 67 -18.49 -32.98 4.34
CA SER A 67 -19.22 -34.22 4.12
C SER A 67 -20.54 -33.94 3.41
N VAL A 68 -21.04 -34.94 2.70
CA VAL A 68 -22.40 -34.96 2.16
C VAL A 68 -23.24 -35.74 3.18
N PRO A 69 -24.06 -35.10 4.03
CA PRO A 69 -24.70 -35.80 5.15
C PRO A 69 -25.77 -36.80 4.68
N PHE A 70 -26.39 -36.51 3.54
CA PHE A 70 -27.40 -37.35 2.89
C PHE A 70 -27.24 -37.30 1.37
N VAL A 71 -27.43 -38.44 0.72
CA VAL A 71 -27.61 -38.56 -0.73
C VAL A 71 -29.00 -39.09 -1.04
N ARG A 72 -29.56 -38.69 -2.17
CA ARG A 72 -30.82 -39.22 -2.67
C ARG A 72 -30.55 -40.29 -3.72
N PHE A 73 -31.15 -41.46 -3.56
CA PHE A 73 -31.16 -42.54 -4.53
C PHE A 73 -32.62 -42.95 -4.81
N GLY A 74 -33.10 -42.68 -6.03
CA GLY A 74 -34.53 -42.76 -6.35
C GLY A 74 -35.36 -41.87 -5.42
N ASP A 75 -36.33 -42.47 -4.75
CA ASP A 75 -37.22 -41.79 -3.79
C ASP A 75 -36.73 -41.87 -2.33
N ARG A 76 -35.53 -42.42 -2.09
CA ARG A 76 -34.98 -42.62 -0.76
C ARG A 76 -33.80 -41.69 -0.51
N ALA A 77 -33.75 -41.11 0.69
CA ALA A 77 -32.56 -40.47 1.20
C ALA A 77 -31.76 -41.45 2.06
N VAL A 78 -30.45 -41.52 1.82
CA VAL A 78 -29.50 -42.37 2.52
C VAL A 78 -28.52 -41.47 3.28
N PRO A 79 -28.34 -41.65 4.59
CA PRO A 79 -27.36 -40.89 5.37
C PRO A 79 -25.92 -41.33 5.07
N LEU A 80 -24.94 -40.46 5.32
CA LEU A 80 -23.53 -40.86 5.37
C LEU A 80 -23.35 -41.90 6.49
N LEU A 81 -22.47 -42.89 6.32
CA LEU A 81 -22.25 -43.96 7.30
C LEU A 81 -22.01 -43.42 8.73
N GLY A 82 -21.19 -42.38 8.89
CA GLY A 82 -20.98 -41.75 10.20
C GLY A 82 -22.25 -41.11 10.80
N VAL A 83 -23.11 -40.54 9.96
CA VAL A 83 -24.41 -39.99 10.38
C VAL A 83 -25.37 -41.12 10.77
N ALA A 84 -25.44 -42.20 9.97
CA ALA A 84 -26.24 -43.38 10.28
C ALA A 84 -25.86 -44.00 11.63
N VAL A 85 -24.56 -44.16 11.89
CA VAL A 85 -24.04 -44.65 13.17
C VAL A 85 -24.50 -43.76 14.31
N ALA A 86 -24.31 -42.45 14.20
CA ALA A 86 -24.71 -41.50 15.24
C ALA A 86 -26.24 -41.52 15.51
N LEU A 87 -27.06 -41.55 14.46
CA LEU A 87 -28.52 -41.63 14.58
C LEU A 87 -28.97 -42.92 15.27
N SER A 88 -28.37 -44.05 14.89
CA SER A 88 -28.66 -45.37 15.47
C SER A 88 -28.26 -45.42 16.95
N THR A 89 -27.08 -44.91 17.30
CA THR A 89 -26.59 -44.84 18.69
C THR A 89 -27.48 -43.95 19.56
N MET A 90 -27.96 -42.82 19.03
CA MET A 90 -28.87 -41.92 19.77
C MET A 90 -30.33 -42.41 19.78
N GLY A 91 -30.67 -43.46 19.03
CA GLY A 91 -32.04 -43.95 18.90
C GLY A 91 -32.99 -42.98 18.19
N ILE A 92 -32.46 -42.16 17.27
CA ILE A 92 -33.25 -41.19 16.50
C ILE A 92 -33.85 -41.89 15.28
N ALA A 93 -35.20 -41.93 15.22
CA ALA A 93 -35.90 -42.48 14.07
C ALA A 93 -35.72 -41.59 12.82
N PRO A 94 -35.63 -42.16 11.60
CA PRO A 94 -35.47 -41.40 10.35
C PRO A 94 -36.52 -40.31 10.12
N SER A 95 -37.77 -40.53 10.55
CA SER A 95 -38.88 -39.57 10.43
C SER A 95 -38.69 -38.29 11.26
N ARG A 96 -37.78 -38.31 12.24
CA ARG A 96 -37.41 -37.15 13.06
C ARG A 96 -36.23 -36.36 12.49
N VAL A 97 -35.62 -36.83 11.40
CA VAL A 97 -34.60 -36.08 10.70
C VAL A 97 -35.27 -35.17 9.69
N ARG A 98 -35.02 -33.87 9.79
CA ARG A 98 -35.63 -32.85 8.92
C ARG A 98 -34.58 -31.86 8.48
N LEU A 99 -34.74 -31.36 7.26
CA LEU A 99 -33.97 -30.23 6.78
C LEU A 99 -34.82 -28.96 6.89
N GLU A 100 -34.38 -28.02 7.73
CA GLU A 100 -35.03 -26.73 7.91
C GLU A 100 -34.02 -25.61 7.62
N ASN A 101 -34.27 -24.82 6.58
CA ASN A 101 -33.39 -23.75 6.11
C ASN A 101 -31.98 -24.25 5.68
N GLU A 102 -30.97 -23.96 6.50
CA GLU A 102 -29.56 -24.35 6.34
C GLU A 102 -29.12 -25.29 7.46
N ASP A 103 -30.07 -25.95 8.12
CA ASP A 103 -29.77 -26.86 9.22
C ASP A 103 -30.51 -28.19 9.08
N LEU A 104 -29.76 -29.25 9.26
CA LEU A 104 -30.25 -30.60 9.39
C LEU A 104 -30.52 -30.88 10.88
N LEU A 105 -31.79 -31.01 11.22
CA LEU A 105 -32.28 -31.32 12.55
C LEU A 105 -32.29 -32.83 12.75
N MET A 106 -31.63 -33.29 13.81
CA MET A 106 -31.56 -34.69 14.22
C MET A 106 -31.86 -34.77 15.72
N GLY A 107 -33.14 -34.85 16.06
CA GLY A 107 -33.59 -34.73 17.45
C GLY A 107 -33.25 -33.34 18.01
N ASN A 108 -32.40 -33.29 19.05
CA ASN A 108 -31.94 -32.02 19.65
C ASN A 108 -30.66 -31.48 18.98
N ARG A 109 -30.06 -32.21 18.04
CA ARG A 109 -28.83 -31.81 17.34
C ARG A 109 -29.18 -30.99 16.10
N ARG A 110 -28.43 -29.91 15.87
CA ARG A 110 -28.60 -29.00 14.74
C ARG A 110 -27.31 -28.88 13.93
N MET A 111 -27.22 -29.70 12.89
CA MET A 111 -26.06 -29.78 12.01
C MET A 111 -26.19 -28.74 10.88
N PRO A 112 -25.29 -27.75 10.82
CA PRO A 112 -25.29 -26.75 9.77
C PRO A 112 -24.92 -27.39 8.44
N VAL A 113 -25.72 -27.10 7.42
CA VAL A 113 -25.48 -27.52 6.05
C VAL A 113 -25.43 -26.30 5.13
N LEU A 114 -24.40 -26.26 4.30
CA LEU A 114 -24.14 -25.20 3.35
C LEU A 114 -24.60 -25.65 1.97
N ARG A 115 -25.25 -24.74 1.25
CA ARG A 115 -25.52 -24.95 -0.19
C ARG A 115 -24.20 -24.87 -0.96
N ALA A 116 -23.90 -25.94 -1.68
CA ALA A 116 -22.82 -25.98 -2.66
C ALA A 116 -23.44 -26.21 -4.05
N ARG A 117 -22.93 -25.48 -5.06
CA ARG A 117 -23.24 -25.79 -6.47
C ARG A 117 -22.26 -26.87 -6.93
N VAL A 118 -22.81 -27.97 -7.43
CA VAL A 118 -22.03 -29.13 -7.89
C VAL A 118 -22.31 -29.32 -9.37
N PRO A 119 -21.31 -29.70 -10.19
CA PRO A 119 -21.56 -30.12 -11.56
C PRO A 119 -22.60 -31.24 -11.61
N ALA A 120 -23.55 -31.14 -12.55
CA ALA A 120 -24.50 -32.21 -12.85
C ALA A 120 -23.94 -33.10 -13.97
N GLU A 121 -24.17 -34.41 -13.88
CA GLU A 121 -23.95 -35.32 -15.01
C GLU A 121 -24.89 -34.92 -16.16
N GLY A 122 -24.33 -34.70 -17.36
CA GLY A 122 -25.09 -34.19 -18.52
C GLY A 122 -24.95 -32.68 -18.78
N GLY A 123 -24.18 -31.95 -17.97
CA GLY A 123 -23.97 -30.51 -18.11
C GLY A 123 -24.98 -29.69 -17.31
N GLY A 124 -24.49 -28.69 -16.55
CA GLY A 124 -25.28 -27.86 -15.66
C GLY A 124 -24.77 -27.87 -14.22
N THR A 125 -25.46 -27.16 -13.32
CA THR A 125 -25.14 -27.13 -11.89
C THR A 125 -26.35 -27.54 -11.08
N ARG A 126 -26.14 -28.39 -10.08
CA ARG A 126 -27.14 -28.85 -9.11
C ARG A 126 -26.78 -28.35 -7.72
N SER A 127 -27.79 -28.07 -6.90
CA SER A 127 -27.59 -27.72 -5.50
C SER A 127 -27.34 -29.00 -4.69
N SER A 128 -26.36 -28.98 -3.81
CA SER A 128 -26.05 -30.04 -2.84
C SER A 128 -25.92 -29.43 -1.46
N ARG A 129 -26.38 -30.15 -0.42
CA ARG A 129 -26.19 -29.79 0.98
C ARG A 129 -24.93 -30.46 1.52
N ARG A 130 -23.95 -29.65 1.90
CA ARG A 130 -22.68 -30.13 2.47
C ARG A 130 -22.49 -29.60 3.87
N ALA A 131 -21.96 -30.40 4.78
CA ALA A 131 -21.63 -29.94 6.13
C ALA A 131 -20.13 -29.90 6.33
N LEU A 132 -19.66 -28.96 7.15
CA LEU A 132 -18.26 -28.91 7.54
C LEU A 132 -17.96 -30.01 8.56
N VAL A 133 -16.86 -30.72 8.35
CA VAL A 133 -16.36 -31.71 9.30
C VAL A 133 -15.38 -31.01 10.22
N ARG A 134 -15.70 -30.95 11.51
CA ARG A 134 -14.74 -30.60 12.54
C ARG A 134 -13.91 -31.84 12.84
N PHE A 135 -12.69 -31.90 12.35
CA PHE A 135 -11.79 -33.01 12.66
C PHE A 135 -11.19 -32.80 14.06
N PRO A 136 -11.23 -33.81 14.95
CA PRO A 136 -10.62 -33.69 16.28
C PRO A 136 -9.09 -33.66 16.24
N GLY A 137 -8.49 -34.17 15.16
CA GLY A 137 -7.04 -34.20 14.96
C GLY A 137 -6.65 -34.79 13.60
N PRO A 138 -5.35 -34.81 13.28
CA PRO A 138 -4.79 -35.50 12.12
C PRO A 138 -5.03 -37.03 12.17
N ALA A 139 -4.67 -37.77 11.13
CA ALA A 139 -4.75 -39.24 11.16
C ALA A 139 -3.86 -39.83 12.27
N LEU A 140 -2.65 -39.29 12.40
CA LEU A 140 -1.68 -39.56 13.45
C LEU A 140 -1.30 -38.24 14.12
N LEU A 141 -1.23 -38.23 15.45
CA LEU A 141 -0.79 -37.10 16.26
C LEU A 141 0.65 -36.67 15.88
N PRO A 142 1.13 -35.50 16.34
CA PRO A 142 2.45 -34.99 15.97
C PRO A 142 3.64 -35.93 16.28
N ASP A 143 3.44 -36.94 17.12
CA ASP A 143 4.41 -38.00 17.40
C ASP A 143 4.57 -39.03 16.25
N GLY A 144 3.69 -38.98 15.24
CA GLY A 144 3.72 -39.85 14.06
C GLY A 144 3.28 -41.29 14.32
N HIS A 145 2.82 -41.61 15.53
CA HIS A 145 2.51 -42.99 15.92
C HIS A 145 1.17 -43.14 16.62
N THR A 146 0.71 -42.13 17.35
CA THR A 146 -0.56 -42.21 18.08
C THR A 146 -1.71 -41.79 17.18
N PRO A 147 -2.70 -42.66 16.91
CA PRO A 147 -3.84 -42.29 16.08
C PRO A 147 -4.85 -41.44 16.86
N THR A 148 -5.55 -40.52 16.18
CA THR A 148 -6.60 -39.69 16.80
C THR A 148 -7.76 -40.52 17.35
N TYR A 149 -8.11 -41.61 16.66
CA TYR A 149 -9.02 -42.63 17.16
C TYR A 149 -8.21 -43.89 17.46
N THR A 150 -8.42 -44.51 18.62
CA THR A 150 -7.77 -45.77 18.96
C THR A 150 -8.05 -46.81 17.88
N THR A 151 -6.99 -47.35 17.29
CA THR A 151 -7.07 -48.34 16.21
C THR A 151 -6.43 -49.65 16.65
N TYR A 152 -7.11 -50.76 16.37
CA TYR A 152 -6.56 -52.11 16.51
C TYR A 152 -6.44 -52.73 15.13
N SER A 153 -5.32 -53.40 14.85
CA SER A 153 -5.22 -54.17 13.60
C SER A 153 -6.11 -55.41 13.70
N PHE A 154 -6.63 -55.89 12.56
CA PHE A 154 -7.39 -57.13 12.52
C PHE A 154 -6.56 -58.32 13.03
N TYR A 155 -5.26 -58.30 12.75
CA TYR A 155 -4.31 -59.31 13.24
C TYR A 155 -4.27 -59.35 14.78
N ASP A 156 -4.14 -58.19 15.43
CA ASP A 156 -4.08 -58.12 16.91
C ASP A 156 -5.37 -58.64 17.54
N LEU A 157 -6.52 -58.33 16.93
CA LEU A 157 -7.82 -58.82 17.39
C LEU A 157 -7.95 -60.34 17.24
N PHE A 158 -7.59 -60.87 16.06
CA PHE A 158 -7.62 -62.31 15.79
C PHE A 158 -6.66 -63.09 16.69
N TYR A 159 -5.45 -62.55 16.91
CA TYR A 159 -4.48 -63.18 17.79
C TYR A 159 -4.93 -63.14 19.26
N SER A 160 -5.52 -62.03 19.70
CA SER A 160 -6.10 -61.91 21.05
C SER A 160 -7.23 -62.92 21.28
N GLU A 161 -8.04 -63.21 20.27
CA GLU A 161 -9.06 -64.27 20.34
C GLU A 161 -8.43 -65.66 20.56
N GLN A 162 -7.38 -66.01 19.81
CA GLN A 162 -6.67 -67.29 20.00
C GLN A 162 -6.06 -67.40 21.40
N GLN A 163 -5.48 -66.31 21.92
CA GLN A 163 -4.93 -66.26 23.28
C GLN A 163 -6.02 -66.50 24.34
N LEU A 164 -7.19 -65.87 24.18
CA LEU A 164 -8.33 -66.09 25.09
C LEU A 164 -8.80 -67.54 25.08
N LEU A 165 -8.88 -68.16 23.90
CA LEU A 165 -9.26 -69.57 23.76
C LEU A 165 -8.22 -70.51 24.38
N ALA A 166 -6.94 -70.13 24.38
CA ALA A 166 -5.85 -70.85 25.01
C ALA A 166 -5.73 -70.59 26.53
N GLY A 167 -6.54 -69.68 27.10
CA GLY A 167 -6.46 -69.28 28.51
C GLY A 167 -5.29 -68.34 28.82
N GLU A 168 -4.69 -67.73 27.80
CA GLU A 168 -3.62 -66.74 27.92
C GLU A 168 -4.18 -65.32 28.04
N LYS A 169 -3.33 -64.37 28.47
CA LYS A 169 -3.70 -62.95 28.51
C LYS A 169 -3.72 -62.39 27.09
N PRO A 170 -4.84 -61.79 26.61
CA PRO A 170 -4.92 -61.24 25.28
C PRO A 170 -4.06 -59.99 25.11
N MET A 171 -3.55 -59.76 23.90
CA MET A 171 -2.91 -58.51 23.51
C MET A 171 -3.88 -57.31 23.55
N VAL A 172 -5.11 -57.51 23.09
CA VAL A 172 -6.19 -56.53 23.15
C VAL A 172 -7.25 -57.04 24.12
N ASP A 173 -7.40 -56.34 25.24
CA ASP A 173 -8.44 -56.67 26.23
C ASP A 173 -9.84 -56.45 25.61
N PRO A 174 -10.73 -57.46 25.59
CA PRO A 174 -12.11 -57.30 25.11
C PRO A 174 -12.88 -56.17 25.82
N ALA A 175 -12.51 -55.83 27.06
CA ALA A 175 -13.08 -54.69 27.77
C ALA A 175 -12.86 -53.35 27.05
N ALA A 176 -11.81 -53.23 26.21
CA ALA A 176 -11.54 -52.03 25.42
C ALA A 176 -12.60 -51.74 24.36
N LEU A 177 -13.33 -52.77 23.89
CA LEU A 177 -14.38 -52.65 22.86
C LEU A 177 -15.79 -52.57 23.46
N ARG A 178 -15.95 -52.88 24.75
CA ARG A 178 -17.26 -52.87 25.43
C ARG A 178 -17.86 -51.45 25.45
N ASP A 179 -19.13 -51.35 25.08
CA ASP A 179 -19.90 -50.10 25.01
C ASP A 179 -19.26 -49.02 24.11
N LYS A 180 -18.43 -49.43 23.14
CA LYS A 180 -17.83 -48.55 22.14
C LYS A 180 -18.50 -48.70 20.79
N ILE A 181 -18.44 -47.62 20.01
CA ILE A 181 -18.72 -47.66 18.57
C ILE A 181 -17.45 -48.12 17.88
N VAL A 182 -17.51 -49.29 17.25
CA VAL A 182 -16.39 -49.87 16.50
C VAL A 182 -16.63 -49.67 15.01
N LEU A 183 -15.70 -49.00 14.34
CA LEU A 183 -15.71 -48.83 12.89
C LEU A 183 -14.65 -49.74 12.27
N VAL A 184 -15.09 -50.61 11.36
CA VAL A 184 -14.22 -51.55 10.66
C VAL A 184 -14.02 -51.04 9.23
N GLY A 185 -12.78 -51.00 8.77
CA GLY A 185 -12.41 -50.53 7.44
C GLY A 185 -10.99 -50.94 7.09
N SER A 186 -10.53 -50.55 5.90
CA SER A 186 -9.16 -50.82 5.45
C SER A 186 -8.26 -49.61 5.68
N THR A 187 -7.03 -49.87 6.10
CA THR A 187 -5.96 -48.86 6.17
C THR A 187 -4.86 -49.10 5.14
N ALA A 188 -5.00 -50.12 4.28
CA ALA A 188 -3.99 -50.47 3.29
C ALA A 188 -3.95 -49.41 2.18
N ALA A 189 -2.79 -48.78 1.97
CA ALA A 189 -2.61 -47.71 0.99
C ALA A 189 -3.04 -48.11 -0.45
N GLY A 190 -2.88 -49.38 -0.83
CA GLY A 190 -3.28 -49.90 -2.14
C GLY A 190 -4.79 -50.01 -2.38
N LEU A 191 -5.62 -49.87 -1.34
CA LEU A 191 -7.07 -49.89 -1.44
C LEU A 191 -7.67 -48.48 -1.65
N ASN A 192 -6.83 -47.44 -1.72
CA ASN A 192 -7.20 -46.04 -1.98
C ASN A 192 -8.29 -45.45 -1.05
N ASP A 193 -8.54 -46.05 0.11
CA ASP A 193 -9.49 -45.55 1.12
C ASP A 193 -8.81 -44.57 2.10
N VAL A 194 -7.97 -43.68 1.57
CA VAL A 194 -7.20 -42.72 2.37
C VAL A 194 -7.32 -41.33 1.77
N PHE A 195 -7.77 -40.36 2.58
CA PHE A 195 -8.23 -39.05 2.11
C PHE A 195 -7.38 -37.90 2.66
N PRO A 196 -6.96 -36.93 1.82
CA PRO A 196 -6.35 -35.69 2.31
C PRO A 196 -7.33 -34.92 3.20
N ASN A 197 -6.82 -34.31 4.27
CA ASN A 197 -7.61 -33.61 5.29
C ASN A 197 -6.97 -32.25 5.64
N PRO A 198 -7.62 -31.39 6.46
CA PRO A 198 -7.10 -30.05 6.79
C PRO A 198 -5.73 -30.01 7.47
N PHE A 199 -5.24 -31.12 8.05
CA PHE A 199 -3.96 -31.17 8.77
C PHE A 199 -2.75 -31.44 7.87
N GLY A 200 -2.93 -31.57 6.55
CA GLY A 200 -1.81 -31.63 5.61
C GLY A 200 -0.93 -32.89 5.72
N SER A 201 0.38 -32.71 5.89
CA SER A 201 1.43 -33.74 5.79
C SER A 201 1.44 -34.79 6.92
N SER A 202 0.62 -34.64 7.96
CA SER A 202 0.45 -35.59 9.07
C SER A 202 -0.29 -36.89 8.68
N GLY A 203 -0.26 -37.24 7.40
CA GLY A 203 -0.89 -38.43 6.81
C GLY A 203 -2.28 -38.17 6.26
N ALA A 204 -2.58 -38.80 5.13
CA ALA A 204 -3.94 -38.92 4.64
C ALA A 204 -4.74 -39.78 5.65
N MET A 205 -5.99 -39.40 5.91
CA MET A 205 -6.84 -40.01 6.91
C MET A 205 -7.64 -41.16 6.29
N PRO A 206 -7.60 -42.38 6.85
CA PRO A 206 -8.42 -43.49 6.36
C PRO A 206 -9.92 -43.15 6.36
N GLY A 207 -10.67 -43.65 5.38
CA GLY A 207 -12.10 -43.35 5.20
C GLY A 207 -12.93 -43.62 6.45
N MET A 208 -12.64 -44.72 7.18
CA MET A 208 -13.33 -45.00 8.44
C MET A 208 -13.08 -43.95 9.53
N GLN A 209 -11.91 -43.29 9.57
CA GLN A 209 -11.64 -42.22 10.52
C GLN A 209 -12.35 -40.92 10.13
N VAL A 210 -12.60 -40.70 8.84
CA VAL A 210 -13.45 -39.60 8.38
C VAL A 210 -14.90 -39.84 8.83
N HIS A 211 -15.42 -41.07 8.66
CA HIS A 211 -16.73 -41.44 9.20
C HIS A 211 -16.79 -41.33 10.72
N ALA A 212 -15.74 -41.72 11.44
CA ALA A 212 -15.61 -41.52 12.88
C ALA A 212 -15.74 -40.04 13.26
N SER A 213 -15.09 -39.16 12.51
CA SER A 213 -15.14 -37.70 12.73
C SER A 213 -16.52 -37.11 12.47
N VAL A 214 -17.25 -37.62 11.48
CA VAL A 214 -18.64 -37.19 11.28
C VAL A 214 -19.54 -37.72 12.40
N ALA A 215 -19.39 -38.98 12.81
CA ALA A 215 -20.15 -39.55 13.91
C ALA A 215 -19.90 -38.79 15.22
N ASP A 216 -18.63 -38.50 15.54
CA ASP A 216 -18.24 -37.72 16.72
C ASP A 216 -18.83 -36.31 16.70
N ASN A 217 -18.83 -35.62 15.57
CA ASN A 217 -19.46 -34.29 15.47
C ASN A 217 -20.95 -34.32 15.81
N VAL A 218 -21.67 -35.36 15.37
CA VAL A 218 -23.11 -35.51 15.64
C VAL A 218 -23.36 -35.94 17.10
N LEU A 219 -22.61 -36.93 17.60
CA LEU A 219 -22.76 -37.45 18.96
C LEU A 219 -22.40 -36.39 20.01
N SER A 220 -21.32 -35.65 19.76
CA SER A 220 -20.77 -34.64 20.67
C SER A 220 -21.34 -33.22 20.45
N ASP A 221 -22.21 -33.01 19.46
CA ASP A 221 -22.76 -31.69 19.08
C ASP A 221 -21.70 -30.65 18.69
N ARG A 222 -20.60 -31.11 18.09
CA ARG A 222 -19.43 -30.28 17.76
C ARG A 222 -19.43 -29.91 16.29
N PHE A 223 -20.34 -29.04 15.90
CA PHE A 223 -20.45 -28.58 14.51
C PHE A 223 -19.67 -27.28 14.25
N LEU A 224 -19.17 -27.13 13.02
CA LEU A 224 -18.63 -25.87 12.52
C LEU A 224 -19.72 -25.08 11.78
N ARG A 225 -19.92 -23.83 12.20
CA ARG A 225 -20.89 -22.88 11.62
C ARG A 225 -20.12 -21.71 11.01
N PRO A 226 -20.17 -21.48 9.70
CA PRO A 226 -19.60 -20.25 9.15
C PRO A 226 -20.33 -19.03 9.70
N LEU A 227 -19.58 -17.97 9.97
CA LEU A 227 -20.18 -16.67 10.27
C LEU A 227 -20.96 -16.18 9.05
N GLY A 228 -22.10 -15.54 9.29
CA GLY A 228 -22.88 -14.91 8.23
C GLY A 228 -22.06 -13.83 7.51
N TRP A 229 -22.27 -13.69 6.20
CA TRP A 229 -21.53 -12.75 5.36
C TRP A 229 -21.57 -11.30 5.90
N SER A 230 -22.69 -10.90 6.51
CA SER A 230 -22.86 -9.56 7.11
C SER A 230 -21.95 -9.35 8.32
N MET A 231 -21.75 -10.38 9.15
CA MET A 231 -20.86 -10.30 10.31
C MET A 231 -19.40 -10.25 9.86
N THR A 232 -19.01 -11.10 8.90
CA THR A 232 -17.65 -11.07 8.31
C THR A 232 -17.35 -9.71 7.68
N LEU A 233 -18.31 -9.15 6.93
CA LEU A 233 -18.18 -7.82 6.34
C LEU A 233 -18.08 -6.73 7.41
N SER A 234 -18.85 -6.83 8.49
CA SER A 234 -18.79 -5.86 9.60
C SER A 234 -17.40 -5.83 10.25
N VAL A 235 -16.80 -7.00 10.51
CA VAL A 235 -15.43 -7.10 11.03
C VAL A 235 -14.44 -6.46 10.06
N ALA A 236 -14.57 -6.74 8.75
CA ALA A 236 -13.70 -6.18 7.72
C ALA A 236 -13.80 -4.64 7.64
N VAL A 237 -15.02 -4.09 7.67
CA VAL A 237 -15.27 -2.65 7.62
C VAL A 237 -14.70 -1.96 8.87
N VAL A 238 -14.96 -2.50 10.07
CA VAL A 238 -14.44 -1.93 11.31
C VAL A 238 -12.91 -1.91 11.29
N ALA A 239 -12.28 -3.01 10.87
CA ALA A 239 -10.82 -3.09 10.75
C ALA A 239 -10.26 -2.05 9.77
N ALA A 240 -10.87 -1.92 8.59
CA ALA A 240 -10.47 -0.94 7.58
C ALA A 240 -10.63 0.51 8.06
N VAL A 241 -11.72 0.83 8.76
CA VAL A 241 -11.95 2.17 9.32
C VAL A 241 -10.92 2.51 10.38
N VAL A 242 -10.60 1.59 11.30
CA VAL A 242 -9.58 1.82 12.34
C VAL A 242 -8.21 2.13 11.71
N VAL A 243 -7.80 1.34 10.72
CA VAL A 243 -6.52 1.57 10.00
C VAL A 243 -6.57 2.87 9.18
N GLY A 244 -7.69 3.15 8.51
CA GLY A 244 -7.89 4.38 7.74
C GLY A 244 -7.84 5.64 8.60
N LEU A 245 -8.46 5.62 9.78
CA LEU A 245 -8.39 6.73 10.73
C LEU A 245 -6.96 6.93 11.25
N ALA A 246 -6.25 5.83 11.57
CA ALA A 246 -4.84 5.92 11.95
C ALA A 246 -4.01 6.61 10.86
N ALA A 247 -4.22 6.25 9.58
CA ALA A 247 -3.50 6.87 8.47
C ALA A 247 -3.71 8.39 8.35
N VAL A 248 -4.84 8.93 8.84
CA VAL A 248 -5.11 10.37 8.84
C VAL A 248 -4.47 11.08 10.03
N PHE A 249 -4.49 10.47 11.21
CA PHE A 249 -4.12 11.14 12.47
C PHE A 249 -2.70 10.88 12.95
N VAL A 250 -2.03 9.83 12.46
CA VAL A 250 -0.69 9.46 12.91
C VAL A 250 0.29 9.29 11.74
N ASN A 251 1.59 9.22 12.05
CA ASN A 251 2.63 9.00 11.04
C ASN A 251 2.62 7.57 10.49
N VAL A 252 3.32 7.36 9.37
CA VAL A 252 3.34 6.08 8.63
C VAL A 252 3.75 4.86 9.47
N TRP A 253 4.72 5.03 10.38
CA TRP A 253 5.20 3.93 11.23
C TRP A 253 4.14 3.50 12.24
N LEU A 254 3.45 4.46 12.84
CA LEU A 254 2.39 4.19 13.80
C LEU A 254 1.14 3.62 13.09
N THR A 255 0.82 4.07 11.88
CA THR A 255 -0.22 3.44 11.04
C THR A 255 0.10 1.97 10.77
N GLY A 256 1.36 1.65 10.44
CA GLY A 256 1.81 0.28 10.24
C GLY A 256 1.67 -0.58 11.50
N LEU A 257 2.00 -0.03 12.68
CA LEU A 257 1.80 -0.71 13.96
C LEU A 257 0.31 -0.99 14.23
N VAL A 258 -0.56 -0.01 14.00
CA VAL A 258 -2.02 -0.19 14.15
C VAL A 258 -2.54 -1.28 13.23
N ALA A 259 -2.13 -1.29 11.95
CA ALA A 259 -2.51 -2.32 11.01
C ALA A 259 -2.05 -3.73 11.46
N ALA A 260 -0.84 -3.86 11.99
CA ALA A 260 -0.33 -5.11 12.54
C ALA A 260 -1.14 -5.59 13.75
N VAL A 261 -1.46 -4.69 14.69
CA VAL A 261 -2.27 -5.02 15.88
C VAL A 261 -3.68 -5.44 15.49
N VAL A 262 -4.32 -4.72 14.56
CA VAL A 262 -5.65 -5.06 14.04
C VAL A 262 -5.62 -6.42 13.33
N GLY A 263 -4.61 -6.68 12.50
CA GLY A 263 -4.42 -7.97 11.85
C GLY A 263 -4.25 -9.12 12.85
N ALA A 264 -3.43 -8.94 13.87
CA ALA A 264 -3.25 -9.92 14.95
C ALA A 264 -4.56 -10.16 15.74
N ALA A 265 -5.31 -9.10 16.01
CA ALA A 265 -6.62 -9.20 16.67
C ALA A 265 -7.64 -9.98 15.84
N ILE A 266 -7.66 -9.82 14.51
CA ILE A 266 -8.52 -10.59 13.60
C ILE A 266 -8.15 -12.08 13.63
N VAL A 267 -6.86 -12.41 13.57
CA VAL A 267 -6.39 -13.80 13.64
C VAL A 267 -6.76 -14.43 14.98
N TRP A 268 -6.52 -13.72 16.08
CA TRP A 268 -6.88 -14.15 17.42
C TRP A 268 -8.39 -14.35 17.59
N LEU A 269 -9.20 -13.42 17.07
CA LEU A 269 -10.65 -13.53 17.05
C LEU A 269 -11.10 -14.75 16.25
N GLY A 270 -10.51 -14.98 15.08
CA GLY A 270 -10.81 -16.14 14.24
C GLY A 270 -10.53 -17.47 14.95
N PHE A 271 -9.38 -17.58 15.62
CA PHE A 271 -9.04 -18.78 16.40
C PHE A 271 -10.01 -18.97 17.59
N SER A 272 -10.29 -17.91 18.33
CA SER A 272 -11.20 -17.93 19.48
C SER A 272 -12.63 -18.30 19.10
N LEU A 273 -13.10 -17.85 17.92
CA LEU A 273 -14.39 -18.24 17.36
C LEU A 273 -14.38 -19.70 16.89
N PHE A 274 -13.30 -20.14 16.26
CA PHE A 274 -13.17 -21.50 15.75
C PHE A 274 -13.22 -22.56 16.87
N GLU A 275 -12.58 -22.29 18.01
CA GLU A 275 -12.68 -23.16 19.21
C GLU A 275 -14.12 -23.37 19.67
N ARG A 276 -14.96 -22.33 19.52
CA ARG A 276 -16.40 -22.32 19.86
C ARG A 276 -17.28 -22.87 18.73
N GLY A 277 -16.71 -23.38 17.65
CA GLY A 277 -17.44 -23.92 16.50
C GLY A 277 -17.90 -22.86 15.50
N LEU A 278 -17.45 -21.61 15.61
CA LEU A 278 -17.77 -20.53 14.68
C LEU A 278 -16.60 -20.29 13.72
N TRP A 279 -16.82 -20.49 12.43
CA TRP A 279 -15.80 -20.32 11.40
C TRP A 279 -15.86 -18.91 10.78
N LEU A 280 -14.92 -18.05 11.17
CA LEU A 280 -14.69 -16.76 10.53
C LEU A 280 -13.75 -16.92 9.33
N GLU A 281 -14.20 -16.51 8.15
CA GLU A 281 -13.35 -16.42 6.97
C GLU A 281 -12.34 -15.28 7.14
N LEU A 282 -11.05 -15.62 7.26
CA LEU A 282 -9.99 -14.65 7.54
C LEU A 282 -9.60 -13.81 6.32
N MET A 283 -9.85 -14.31 5.11
CA MET A 283 -9.38 -13.65 3.88
C MET A 283 -10.01 -12.27 3.70
N THR A 284 -11.32 -12.12 3.88
CA THR A 284 -12.02 -10.84 3.72
C THR A 284 -11.50 -9.74 4.66
N PRO A 285 -11.46 -9.92 6.00
CA PRO A 285 -10.97 -8.88 6.91
C PRO A 285 -9.47 -8.61 6.77
N VAL A 286 -8.64 -9.63 6.49
CA VAL A 286 -7.20 -9.43 6.24
C VAL A 286 -6.97 -8.60 4.98
N LEU A 287 -7.69 -8.90 3.89
CA LEU A 287 -7.60 -8.12 2.66
C LEU A 287 -8.06 -6.68 2.87
N ALA A 288 -9.13 -6.46 3.65
CA ALA A 288 -9.60 -5.11 3.99
C ALA A 288 -8.54 -4.30 4.73
N VAL A 289 -7.83 -4.90 5.70
CA VAL A 289 -6.70 -4.26 6.39
C VAL A 289 -5.56 -3.95 5.42
N ALA A 290 -5.21 -4.87 4.53
CA ALA A 290 -4.14 -4.67 3.54
C ALA A 290 -4.46 -3.51 2.59
N VAL A 291 -5.68 -3.47 2.05
CA VAL A 291 -6.16 -2.40 1.18
C VAL A 291 -6.18 -1.07 1.94
N ALA A 292 -6.73 -1.03 3.16
CA ALA A 292 -6.76 0.19 3.97
C ALA A 292 -5.35 0.72 4.28
N THR A 293 -4.40 -0.17 4.57
CA THR A 293 -3.00 0.19 4.82
C THR A 293 -2.36 0.77 3.57
N PHE A 294 -2.51 0.10 2.42
CA PHE A 294 -1.97 0.58 1.14
C PHE A 294 -2.54 1.95 0.76
N SER A 295 -3.86 2.13 0.88
CA SER A 295 -4.53 3.41 0.64
C SER A 295 -4.06 4.48 1.62
N GLY A 296 -3.90 4.14 2.89
CA GLY A 296 -3.44 5.05 3.95
C GLY A 296 -2.01 5.55 3.72
N VAL A 297 -1.08 4.64 3.42
CA VAL A 297 0.31 5.00 3.08
C VAL A 297 0.35 5.87 1.82
N THR A 298 -0.43 5.51 0.80
CA THR A 298 -0.54 6.31 -0.43
C THR A 298 -1.04 7.73 -0.14
N TYR A 299 -2.07 7.86 0.71
CA TYR A 299 -2.60 9.15 1.15
C TYR A 299 -1.52 10.00 1.85
N GLN A 300 -0.83 9.44 2.84
CA GLN A 300 0.23 10.12 3.58
C GLN A 300 1.35 10.60 2.64
N TRP A 301 1.81 9.75 1.72
CA TRP A 301 2.83 10.12 0.74
C TRP A 301 2.39 11.28 -0.16
N VAL A 302 1.15 11.28 -0.64
CA VAL A 302 0.61 12.37 -1.46
C VAL A 302 0.49 13.67 -0.67
N VAL A 303 0.02 13.61 0.58
CA VAL A 303 -0.17 14.78 1.44
C VAL A 303 1.18 15.40 1.83
N GLU A 304 2.12 14.59 2.33
CA GLU A 304 3.50 15.04 2.64
C GLU A 304 4.20 15.60 1.40
N GLY A 305 3.99 14.98 0.24
CA GLY A 305 4.54 15.43 -1.04
C GLY A 305 4.01 16.81 -1.47
N ARG A 306 2.75 17.15 -1.15
CA ARG A 306 2.15 18.45 -1.48
C ARG A 306 2.73 19.57 -0.63
N GLU A 307 2.95 19.35 0.66
CA GLU A 307 3.53 20.35 1.56
C GLU A 307 4.95 20.73 1.12
N LYS A 308 5.80 19.74 0.85
CA LYS A 308 7.17 19.98 0.35
C LYS A 308 7.19 20.79 -0.95
N ARG A 309 6.27 20.51 -1.89
CA ARG A 309 6.15 21.27 -3.15
C ARG A 309 5.62 22.69 -2.94
N LYS A 310 4.77 22.92 -1.94
CA LYS A 310 4.25 24.25 -1.60
C LYS A 310 5.36 25.12 -1.03
N VAL A 311 6.14 24.58 -0.09
CA VAL A 311 7.32 25.25 0.47
C VAL A 311 8.34 25.56 -0.62
N LYS A 312 8.67 24.58 -1.48
CA LYS A 312 9.60 24.79 -2.61
C LYS A 312 9.14 25.90 -3.57
N ARG A 313 7.85 25.95 -3.91
CA ARG A 313 7.28 26.99 -4.78
C ARG A 313 7.28 28.39 -4.16
N LEU A 314 7.12 28.49 -2.84
CA LEU A 314 7.24 29.77 -2.14
C LEU A 314 8.69 30.23 -2.14
N PHE A 315 9.64 29.36 -1.81
CA PHE A 315 11.07 29.70 -1.83
C PHE A 315 11.58 30.08 -3.23
N SER A 316 11.12 29.42 -4.30
CA SER A 316 11.54 29.74 -5.67
C SER A 316 11.08 31.10 -6.18
N ARG A 317 10.16 31.79 -5.49
CA ARG A 317 9.75 33.15 -5.84
C ARG A 317 10.66 34.24 -5.28
N TYR A 318 11.48 33.90 -4.29
CA TYR A 318 12.34 34.86 -3.59
C TYR A 318 13.83 34.65 -3.86
N VAL A 319 14.22 33.52 -4.46
CA VAL A 319 15.62 33.15 -4.64
C VAL A 319 15.81 32.44 -5.99
N ALA A 320 16.87 32.80 -6.72
CA ALA A 320 17.21 32.19 -8.01
C ALA A 320 17.43 30.66 -7.89
N PRO A 321 17.10 29.85 -8.92
CA PRO A 321 17.24 28.40 -8.93
C PRO A 321 18.60 27.87 -8.48
N ASP A 322 19.66 28.56 -8.88
CA ASP A 322 21.04 28.13 -8.63
C ASP A 322 21.50 28.42 -7.19
N VAL A 323 20.72 29.20 -6.43
CA VAL A 323 21.02 29.54 -5.04
C VAL A 323 20.21 28.68 -4.07
N TYR A 324 18.90 28.46 -4.31
CA TYR A 324 18.10 27.64 -3.40
C TYR A 324 18.32 26.12 -3.57
N ARG A 325 18.71 25.64 -4.76
CA ARG A 325 18.94 24.20 -4.99
C ARG A 325 20.09 23.66 -4.12
N PRO A 326 21.28 24.28 -4.08
CA PRO A 326 22.34 23.85 -3.18
C PRO A 326 21.99 23.97 -1.69
N LEU A 327 21.13 24.92 -1.31
CA LEU A 327 20.66 25.10 0.07
C LEU A 327 19.66 24.01 0.51
N LEU A 328 18.87 23.47 -0.43
CA LEU A 328 17.97 22.33 -0.16
C LEU A 328 18.74 21.00 -0.03
N GLU A 329 19.87 20.88 -0.72
CA GLU A 329 20.74 19.70 -0.68
C GLU A 329 21.63 19.70 0.57
N ASP A 330 22.12 20.87 1.00
CA ASP A 330 22.95 21.02 2.18
C ASP A 330 22.54 22.25 3.01
N PRO A 331 21.65 22.07 4.01
CA PRO A 331 21.21 23.14 4.90
C PRO A 331 22.35 23.80 5.69
N ALA A 332 23.51 23.14 5.83
CA ALA A 332 24.65 23.71 6.56
C ALA A 332 25.30 24.89 5.82
N ARG A 333 25.05 25.04 4.52
CA ARG A 333 25.50 26.19 3.72
C ARG A 333 24.71 27.48 4.01
N ALA A 334 23.60 27.39 4.74
CA ALA A 334 22.78 28.54 5.14
C ALA A 334 23.29 29.28 6.39
N ARG A 335 24.43 28.89 6.97
CA ARG A 335 24.95 29.50 8.20
C ARG A 335 25.37 30.97 7.99
N LEU A 336 25.27 31.76 9.06
CA LEU A 336 25.77 33.13 9.12
C LEU A 336 27.29 33.16 8.91
N GLY A 337 27.76 34.16 8.16
CA GLY A 337 29.16 34.35 7.83
C GLY A 337 29.35 34.79 6.39
N GLY A 338 30.49 35.44 6.13
CA GLY A 338 30.86 35.91 4.80
C GLY A 338 32.25 35.47 4.41
N GLN A 339 32.44 35.21 3.13
CA GLN A 339 33.75 34.93 2.54
C GLN A 339 34.18 36.14 1.73
N ARG A 340 35.46 36.51 1.87
CA ARG A 340 36.06 37.54 1.03
C ARG A 340 36.30 36.94 -0.35
N ARG A 341 35.78 37.58 -1.38
CA ARG A 341 35.86 37.13 -2.77
C ARG A 341 36.09 38.31 -3.69
N ASP A 342 36.86 38.10 -4.76
CA ASP A 342 36.94 39.04 -5.88
C ASP A 342 35.69 38.85 -6.76
N MET A 343 34.94 39.92 -6.96
CA MET A 343 33.64 39.87 -7.62
C MET A 343 33.27 41.22 -8.23
N THR A 344 32.18 41.25 -9.00
CA THR A 344 31.63 42.49 -9.57
C THR A 344 30.25 42.78 -9.01
N VAL A 345 30.03 44.03 -8.63
CA VAL A 345 28.71 44.56 -8.29
C VAL A 345 28.20 45.45 -9.43
N LEU A 346 26.91 45.34 -9.72
CA LEU A 346 26.19 46.21 -10.64
C LEU A 346 25.07 46.90 -9.87
N PHE A 347 25.01 48.21 -9.98
CA PHE A 347 23.90 49.03 -9.53
C PHE A 347 23.24 49.67 -10.75
N SER A 348 21.92 49.57 -10.85
CA SER A 348 21.15 50.24 -11.89
C SER A 348 19.99 51.00 -11.27
N ASP A 349 19.87 52.29 -11.53
CA ASP A 349 18.80 53.13 -11.01
C ASP A 349 18.03 53.85 -12.12
N ILE A 350 16.75 54.11 -11.91
CA ILE A 350 15.87 54.76 -12.88
C ILE A 350 16.02 56.28 -12.76
N ARG A 351 16.36 56.92 -13.87
CA ARG A 351 16.60 58.36 -13.92
C ARG A 351 15.30 59.14 -13.78
N GLY A 352 15.28 60.03 -12.80
CA GLY A 352 14.16 60.95 -12.62
C GLY A 352 12.86 60.25 -12.22
N PHE A 353 12.95 59.03 -11.66
CA PHE A 353 11.80 58.24 -11.25
C PHE A 353 10.88 59.01 -10.29
N THR A 354 11.45 59.77 -9.35
CA THR A 354 10.70 60.63 -8.43
C THR A 354 9.81 61.65 -9.15
N THR A 355 10.29 62.20 -10.27
CA THR A 355 9.54 63.15 -11.10
C THR A 355 8.46 62.46 -11.94
N VAL A 356 8.68 61.19 -12.31
CA VAL A 356 7.71 60.37 -13.07
C VAL A 356 6.60 59.86 -12.14
N SER A 357 6.94 59.47 -10.90
CA SER A 357 6.00 58.97 -9.89
C SER A 357 5.03 60.03 -9.38
N GLU A 358 5.42 61.31 -9.41
CA GLU A 358 4.55 62.45 -9.05
C GLU A 358 3.51 62.81 -10.12
N ARG A 359 3.63 62.33 -11.37
CA ARG A 359 2.80 62.76 -12.52
C ARG A 359 1.78 61.74 -13.02
N GLY A 360 1.85 60.48 -12.58
CA GLY A 360 0.94 59.41 -13.02
C GLY A 360 0.01 58.88 -11.92
N GLN A 361 -0.96 58.04 -12.31
CA GLN A 361 -1.76 57.28 -11.35
C GLN A 361 -0.87 56.19 -10.70
N PRO A 362 -0.87 56.02 -9.37
CA PRO A 362 0.02 55.10 -8.67
C PRO A 362 0.02 53.66 -9.21
N GLU A 363 -1.13 53.16 -9.62
CA GLU A 363 -1.34 51.79 -10.10
C GLU A 363 -0.64 51.52 -11.44
N ASP A 364 -0.68 52.48 -12.37
CA ASP A 364 -0.07 52.35 -13.69
C ASP A 364 1.47 52.37 -13.62
N ILE A 365 2.01 53.16 -12.69
CA ILE A 365 3.45 53.25 -12.44
C ILE A 365 3.98 51.96 -11.79
N VAL A 366 3.23 51.39 -10.85
CA VAL A 366 3.58 50.09 -10.24
C VAL A 366 3.57 48.98 -11.29
N SER A 367 2.60 48.97 -12.20
CA SER A 367 2.55 48.01 -13.32
C SER A 367 3.76 48.16 -14.24
N GLN A 368 4.13 49.40 -14.60
CA GLN A 368 5.32 49.69 -15.41
C GLN A 368 6.62 49.27 -14.75
N LEU A 369 6.75 49.53 -13.45
CA LEU A 369 7.90 49.10 -12.67
C LEU A 369 8.01 47.59 -12.58
N ASN A 370 6.90 46.88 -12.34
CA ASN A 370 6.94 45.42 -12.27
C ASN A 370 7.34 44.81 -13.62
N GLU A 371 6.88 45.38 -14.73
CA GLU A 371 7.29 44.97 -16.08
C GLU A 371 8.79 45.24 -16.31
N TYR A 372 9.26 46.43 -15.95
CA TYR A 372 10.68 46.80 -15.98
C TYR A 372 11.54 45.82 -15.18
N PHE A 373 11.25 45.64 -13.88
CA PHE A 373 12.01 44.77 -13.00
C PHE A 373 12.02 43.33 -13.50
N SER A 374 10.90 42.83 -14.01
CA SER A 374 10.82 41.47 -14.56
C SER A 374 11.82 41.29 -15.71
N ARG A 375 11.86 42.24 -16.65
CA ARG A 375 12.78 42.19 -17.80
C ARG A 375 14.24 42.40 -17.40
N MET A 376 14.51 43.32 -16.47
CA MET A 376 15.86 43.53 -15.98
C MET A 376 16.40 42.28 -15.28
N VAL A 377 15.58 41.61 -14.47
CA VAL A 377 15.94 40.34 -13.81
C VAL A 377 16.17 39.22 -14.82
N ASP A 378 15.34 39.13 -15.87
CA ASP A 378 15.55 38.15 -16.96
C ASP A 378 16.93 38.35 -17.62
N VAL A 379 17.31 39.60 -17.91
CA VAL A 379 18.63 39.93 -18.48
C VAL A 379 19.76 39.58 -17.50
N LEU A 380 19.62 39.95 -16.23
CA LEU A 380 20.61 39.62 -15.19
C LEU A 380 20.87 38.10 -15.14
N PHE A 381 19.81 37.29 -15.08
CA PHE A 381 19.93 35.83 -15.02
C PHE A 381 20.49 35.22 -16.32
N ALA A 382 20.15 35.77 -17.49
CA ALA A 382 20.70 35.32 -18.77
C ALA A 382 22.24 35.46 -18.84
N HIS A 383 22.79 36.39 -18.06
CA HIS A 383 24.22 36.65 -17.96
C HIS A 383 24.82 36.23 -16.61
N LYS A 384 24.22 35.25 -15.93
CA LYS A 384 24.75 34.67 -14.66
C LYS A 384 24.85 35.66 -13.49
N GLY A 385 24.15 36.77 -13.55
CA GLY A 385 24.01 37.68 -12.41
C GLY A 385 23.11 37.07 -11.33
N THR A 386 23.43 37.34 -10.07
CA THR A 386 22.57 37.04 -8.93
C THR A 386 21.94 38.34 -8.44
N LEU A 387 20.61 38.42 -8.41
CA LEU A 387 19.90 39.56 -7.81
C LEU A 387 20.14 39.54 -6.30
N ASP A 388 20.70 40.62 -5.75
CA ASP A 388 20.83 40.82 -4.31
C ASP A 388 19.52 41.38 -3.75
N LYS A 389 19.13 42.58 -4.19
CA LYS A 389 17.90 43.24 -3.75
C LYS A 389 17.47 44.37 -4.69
N PHE A 390 16.20 44.77 -4.54
CA PHE A 390 15.69 46.06 -4.99
C PHE A 390 15.77 47.07 -3.84
N VAL A 391 16.18 48.31 -4.12
CA VAL A 391 16.16 49.42 -3.16
C VAL A 391 15.42 50.58 -3.82
N GLY A 392 14.10 50.67 -3.58
CA GLY A 392 13.25 51.58 -4.36
C GLY A 392 13.20 51.13 -5.83
N ASP A 393 13.61 52.02 -6.73
CA ASP A 393 13.78 51.81 -8.17
C ASP A 393 15.16 51.24 -8.57
N MET A 394 16.10 51.17 -7.61
CA MET A 394 17.44 50.66 -7.84
C MET A 394 17.49 49.13 -7.82
N VAL A 395 18.14 48.55 -8.82
CA VAL A 395 18.49 47.12 -8.93
C VAL A 395 19.94 46.93 -8.52
N MET A 396 20.19 46.04 -7.55
CA MET A 396 21.54 45.62 -7.15
C MET A 396 21.77 44.16 -7.50
N ALA A 397 22.81 43.88 -8.28
CA ALA A 397 23.17 42.55 -8.75
C ALA A 397 24.65 42.22 -8.51
N LEU A 398 24.94 40.94 -8.36
CA LEU A 398 26.24 40.38 -8.02
C LEU A 398 26.69 39.39 -9.09
N TYR A 399 27.97 39.42 -9.42
CA TYR A 399 28.60 38.46 -10.34
C TYR A 399 29.84 37.88 -9.66
N GLY A 400 29.99 36.55 -9.71
CA GLY A 400 31.00 35.82 -8.92
C GLY A 400 30.54 35.40 -7.52
N ALA A 401 29.24 35.56 -7.21
CA ALA A 401 28.62 34.94 -6.03
C ALA A 401 27.13 34.58 -6.26
N PRO A 402 26.61 33.57 -5.54
CA PRO A 402 27.32 32.68 -4.60
C PRO A 402 28.24 31.67 -5.29
N ILE A 403 28.11 31.52 -6.60
CA ILE A 403 28.95 30.66 -7.45
C ILE A 403 30.12 31.48 -7.98
N GLU A 404 31.33 30.95 -7.87
CA GLU A 404 32.54 31.59 -8.41
C GLU A 404 32.48 31.67 -9.94
N ASP A 405 32.96 32.79 -10.48
CA ASP A 405 32.92 33.06 -11.91
C ASP A 405 34.11 33.93 -12.30
N GLU A 406 35.08 33.36 -13.04
CA GLU A 406 36.28 34.08 -13.50
C GLU A 406 36.00 35.13 -14.59
N GLN A 407 34.77 35.19 -15.11
CA GLN A 407 34.33 36.16 -16.12
C GLN A 407 33.28 37.14 -15.53
N HIS A 408 33.23 37.26 -14.20
CA HIS A 408 32.26 38.08 -13.49
C HIS A 408 32.22 39.54 -13.96
N ALA A 409 33.34 40.13 -14.40
CA ALA A 409 33.39 41.48 -14.97
C ALA A 409 32.75 41.55 -16.37
N ASP A 410 33.06 40.61 -17.25
CA ASP A 410 32.49 40.56 -18.61
C ASP A 410 30.98 40.31 -18.57
N HIS A 411 30.53 39.39 -17.71
CA HIS A 411 29.11 39.13 -17.52
C HIS A 411 28.35 40.36 -17.00
N ALA A 412 28.92 41.11 -16.05
CA ALA A 412 28.32 42.33 -15.54
C ALA A 412 28.20 43.43 -16.61
N VAL A 413 29.28 43.69 -17.37
CA VAL A 413 29.26 44.70 -18.43
C VAL A 413 28.33 44.30 -19.56
N THR A 414 28.33 43.02 -19.97
CA THR A 414 27.41 42.51 -21.00
C THR A 414 25.95 42.64 -20.53
N SER A 415 25.67 42.32 -19.27
CA SER A 415 24.34 42.52 -18.68
C SER A 415 23.90 43.98 -18.76
N ALA A 416 24.78 44.92 -18.39
CA ALA A 416 24.46 46.34 -18.43
C ALA A 416 24.13 46.83 -19.85
N VAL A 417 24.90 46.41 -20.85
CA VAL A 417 24.61 46.70 -22.26
C VAL A 417 23.25 46.13 -22.67
N SER A 418 22.98 44.87 -22.32
CA SER A 418 21.71 44.21 -22.61
C SER A 418 20.52 44.83 -21.87
N MET A 419 20.70 45.33 -20.65
CA MET A 419 19.68 46.06 -19.88
C MET A 419 19.29 47.37 -20.59
N VAL A 420 20.28 48.11 -21.11
CA VAL A 420 20.03 49.33 -21.88
C VAL A 420 19.28 49.03 -23.18
N GLU A 421 19.64 47.98 -23.91
CA GLU A 421 18.93 47.58 -25.13
C GLU A 421 17.51 47.07 -24.85
N GLU A 422 17.31 46.25 -23.83
CA GLU A 422 15.97 45.78 -23.45
C GLU A 422 15.08 46.93 -23.00
N LEU A 423 15.64 47.91 -22.27
CA LEU A 423 14.91 49.13 -21.91
C LEU A 423 14.53 49.94 -23.15
N ARG A 424 15.38 50.00 -24.18
CA ARG A 424 15.06 50.67 -25.45
C ARG A 424 13.85 50.00 -26.14
N LEU A 425 13.79 48.66 -26.11
CA LEU A 425 12.65 47.91 -26.63
C LEU A 425 11.37 48.13 -25.79
N LEU A 426 11.48 48.14 -24.47
CA LEU A 426 10.37 48.46 -23.56
C LEU A 426 9.84 49.87 -23.81
N ASN A 427 10.71 50.87 -23.90
CA ASN A 427 10.32 52.24 -24.18
C ASN A 427 9.62 52.40 -25.53
N ALA A 428 10.04 51.67 -26.56
CA ALA A 428 9.36 51.68 -27.86
C ALA A 428 7.93 51.14 -27.77
N ARG A 429 7.72 50.07 -26.98
CA ARG A 429 6.37 49.52 -26.71
C ARG A 429 5.54 50.49 -25.88
N TRP A 430 6.08 50.98 -24.76
CA TRP A 430 5.41 51.93 -23.88
C TRP A 430 5.01 53.22 -24.61
N ALA A 431 5.86 53.73 -25.50
CA ALA A 431 5.51 54.87 -26.34
C ALA A 431 4.30 54.60 -27.25
N ALA A 432 4.18 53.39 -27.82
CA ALA A 432 3.01 52.99 -28.60
C ALA A 432 1.73 52.83 -27.73
N GLU A 433 1.91 52.55 -26.44
CA GLU A 433 0.84 52.47 -25.43
C GLU A 433 0.52 53.83 -24.77
N GLY A 434 1.23 54.90 -25.14
CA GLY A 434 1.05 56.23 -24.54
C GLY A 434 1.66 56.40 -23.13
N ARG A 435 2.52 55.47 -22.71
CA ARG A 435 3.21 55.48 -21.40
C ARG A 435 4.55 56.22 -21.50
N PRO A 436 4.98 56.93 -20.44
CA PRO A 436 6.23 57.70 -20.47
C PRO A 436 7.45 56.77 -20.54
N PRO A 437 8.50 57.15 -21.28
CA PRO A 437 9.74 56.37 -21.33
C PRO A 437 10.53 56.51 -20.03
N LEU A 438 11.33 55.49 -19.72
CA LEU A 438 12.28 55.48 -18.61
C LEU A 438 13.73 55.49 -19.15
N ASP A 439 14.66 56.01 -18.38
CA ASP A 439 16.10 55.92 -18.67
C ASP A 439 16.81 55.43 -17.42
N ILE A 440 17.97 54.79 -17.57
CA ILE A 440 18.68 54.17 -16.44
C ILE A 440 20.15 54.63 -16.40
N GLY A 441 20.67 54.77 -15.19
CA GLY A 441 22.10 54.84 -14.92
C GLY A 441 22.58 53.49 -14.40
N ILE A 442 23.75 53.04 -14.84
CA ILE A 442 24.37 51.79 -14.39
C ILE A 442 25.79 52.06 -13.94
N GLY A 443 26.12 51.65 -12.71
CA GLY A 443 27.44 51.69 -12.13
C GLY A 443 27.97 50.29 -11.88
N ILE A 444 29.18 50.00 -12.35
CA ILE A 444 29.81 48.69 -12.21
C ILE A 444 31.19 48.84 -11.58
N ASN A 445 31.45 48.07 -10.52
CA ASN A 445 32.76 48.02 -9.90
C ASN A 445 33.15 46.59 -9.53
N SER A 446 34.44 46.29 -9.68
CA SER A 446 35.01 44.98 -9.35
C SER A 446 36.08 45.11 -8.27
N GLY A 447 36.16 44.12 -7.39
CA GLY A 447 37.19 44.03 -6.37
C GLY A 447 36.82 43.08 -5.24
N GLU A 448 37.69 43.01 -4.23
CA GLU A 448 37.42 42.20 -3.04
C GLU A 448 36.25 42.77 -2.23
N MET A 449 35.24 41.92 -2.01
CA MET A 449 34.05 42.19 -1.20
C MET A 449 33.77 41.00 -0.28
N VAL A 450 33.01 41.21 0.79
CA VAL A 450 32.58 40.12 1.67
C VAL A 450 31.16 39.71 1.27
N ALA A 451 31.02 38.51 0.70
CA ALA A 451 29.73 37.93 0.31
C ALA A 451 29.30 36.87 1.32
N GLY A 452 28.06 36.94 1.80
CA GLY A 452 27.59 35.99 2.81
C GLY A 452 26.17 36.21 3.27
N ASN A 453 25.70 35.30 4.13
CA ASN A 453 24.44 35.47 4.84
C ASN A 453 24.64 36.49 5.96
N ILE A 454 24.06 37.67 5.80
CA ILE A 454 24.16 38.79 6.73
C ILE A 454 22.76 39.16 7.22
N GLY A 455 22.63 39.41 8.52
CA GLY A 455 21.36 39.71 9.17
C GLY A 455 21.33 39.26 10.61
N SER A 456 20.15 38.85 11.07
CA SER A 456 19.92 38.24 12.40
C SER A 456 19.58 36.75 12.26
N ASP A 457 19.52 36.02 13.37
CA ASP A 457 19.08 34.62 13.38
C ASP A 457 17.66 34.41 12.81
N THR A 458 16.83 35.46 12.78
CA THR A 458 15.43 35.39 12.32
C THR A 458 15.25 35.86 10.87
N ILE A 459 16.08 36.80 10.41
CA ILE A 459 16.02 37.36 9.05
C ILE A 459 17.45 37.48 8.53
N MET A 460 17.76 36.72 7.49
CA MET A 460 19.06 36.71 6.81
C MET A 460 18.87 37.00 5.33
N SER A 461 19.82 37.71 4.74
CA SER A 461 19.92 37.90 3.29
C SER A 461 21.33 37.56 2.83
N TYR A 462 21.45 36.81 1.74
CA TYR A 462 22.74 36.63 1.09
C TYR A 462 23.07 37.92 0.33
N THR A 463 24.05 38.68 0.81
CA THR A 463 24.38 40.02 0.28
C THR A 463 25.88 40.27 0.36
N VAL A 464 26.32 41.43 -0.13
CA VAL A 464 27.73 41.84 -0.13
C VAL A 464 27.95 43.12 0.66
N ILE A 465 29.07 43.18 1.36
CA ILE A 465 29.51 44.38 2.07
C ILE A 465 30.98 44.67 1.72
N GLY A 466 31.30 45.94 1.55
CA GLY A 466 32.68 46.41 1.42
C GLY A 466 32.76 47.75 0.70
N ASP A 467 33.93 48.39 0.79
CA ASP A 467 34.19 49.67 0.14
C ASP A 467 34.00 49.62 -1.38
N GLN A 468 34.27 48.46 -2.00
CA GLN A 468 34.07 48.25 -3.43
C GLN A 468 32.57 48.24 -3.82
N VAL A 469 31.69 47.84 -2.89
CA VAL A 469 30.23 47.90 -3.10
C VAL A 469 29.79 49.37 -3.16
N ASN A 470 30.24 50.17 -2.21
CA ASN A 470 29.92 51.60 -2.14
C ASN A 470 30.45 52.38 -3.36
N LEU A 471 31.62 52.02 -3.89
CA LEU A 471 32.14 52.59 -5.13
C LEU A 471 31.20 52.30 -6.30
N GLY A 472 30.71 51.07 -6.46
CA GLY A 472 29.75 50.71 -7.51
C GLY A 472 28.48 51.58 -7.48
N ALA A 473 27.87 51.74 -6.32
CA ALA A 473 26.69 52.60 -6.14
C ALA A 473 27.01 54.07 -6.47
N ARG A 474 28.23 54.55 -6.16
CA ARG A 474 28.64 55.91 -6.51
C ARG A 474 28.82 56.11 -8.01
N LEU A 475 29.38 55.12 -8.70
CA LEU A 475 29.55 55.16 -10.16
C LEU A 475 28.21 55.22 -10.88
N GLU A 476 27.20 54.52 -10.36
CA GLU A 476 25.83 54.61 -10.85
C GLU A 476 25.38 56.08 -10.81
N SER A 477 25.47 56.72 -9.64
CA SER A 477 24.94 58.07 -9.46
C SER A 477 25.69 59.14 -10.26
N LEU A 478 26.97 58.90 -10.60
CA LEU A 478 27.78 59.78 -11.44
C LEU A 478 27.31 59.81 -12.90
N ASN A 479 26.56 58.81 -13.37
CA ASN A 479 26.01 58.81 -14.73
C ASN A 479 25.20 60.09 -14.99
N LYS A 480 24.52 60.64 -13.99
CA LYS A 480 23.73 61.87 -14.11
C LYS A 480 24.61 63.10 -14.38
N GLU A 481 25.77 63.21 -13.75
CA GLU A 481 26.70 64.34 -13.95
C GLU A 481 27.40 64.24 -15.30
N TYR A 482 27.79 63.04 -15.71
CA TYR A 482 28.53 62.82 -16.96
C TYR A 482 27.63 62.64 -18.19
N GLY A 483 26.31 62.50 -18.02
CA GLY A 483 25.37 62.28 -19.12
C GLY A 483 25.51 60.91 -19.81
N THR A 484 26.10 59.93 -19.14
CA THR A 484 26.38 58.57 -19.65
C THR A 484 25.34 57.57 -19.16
N ARG A 485 25.26 56.34 -19.70
CA ARG A 485 24.37 55.30 -19.15
C ARG A 485 25.09 54.24 -18.33
N ILE A 486 26.33 53.92 -18.69
CA ILE A 486 27.12 52.87 -18.03
C ILE A 486 28.48 53.46 -17.67
N ILE A 487 28.80 53.48 -16.38
CA ILE A 487 30.12 53.81 -15.87
C ILE A 487 30.73 52.58 -15.20
N ILE A 488 31.98 52.29 -15.54
CA ILE A 488 32.79 51.25 -14.92
C ILE A 488 34.04 51.86 -14.26
N SER A 489 34.51 51.23 -13.18
CA SER A 489 35.80 51.58 -12.58
C SER A 489 36.98 51.05 -13.40
N GLU A 490 38.17 51.57 -13.12
CA GLU A 490 39.42 50.99 -13.60
C GLU A 490 39.58 49.51 -13.22
N SER A 491 39.18 49.12 -12.01
CA SER A 491 39.32 47.72 -11.55
C SER A 491 38.42 46.77 -12.34
N THR A 492 37.23 47.21 -12.75
CA THR A 492 36.37 46.46 -13.68
C THR A 492 37.02 46.41 -15.05
N ARG A 493 37.47 47.55 -15.60
CA ARG A 493 38.12 47.60 -16.91
C ARG A 493 39.30 46.63 -17.03
N GLN A 494 40.16 46.56 -16.01
CA GLN A 494 41.32 45.67 -15.98
C GLN A 494 40.95 44.17 -15.97
N ARG A 495 39.73 43.82 -15.55
CA ARG A 495 39.24 42.43 -15.48
C ARG A 495 38.47 42.00 -16.73
N LEU A 496 38.16 42.92 -17.65
CA LEU A 496 37.45 42.59 -18.89
C LEU A 496 38.35 41.78 -19.83
N LYS A 497 37.82 40.66 -20.32
CA LYS A 497 38.44 39.83 -21.36
C LYS A 497 37.79 40.05 -22.72
N GLY A 498 36.56 40.56 -22.74
CA GLY A 498 35.79 40.90 -23.93
C GLY A 498 36.23 42.20 -24.60
N ARG A 499 35.64 42.49 -25.76
CA ARG A 499 35.84 43.76 -26.49
C ARG A 499 34.63 44.66 -26.30
N TYR A 500 34.84 45.80 -25.68
CA TYR A 500 33.82 46.82 -25.42
C TYR A 500 34.29 48.17 -25.94
N ASP A 501 33.38 49.02 -26.42
CA ASP A 501 33.68 50.41 -26.76
C ASP A 501 33.73 51.24 -25.47
N ILE A 502 34.95 51.62 -25.05
CA ILE A 502 35.21 52.22 -23.74
C ILE A 502 35.84 53.61 -23.92
N ARG A 503 35.21 54.64 -23.36
CA ARG A 503 35.72 56.02 -23.34
C ARG A 503 36.18 56.42 -21.92
N PRO A 504 37.41 56.93 -21.73
CA PRO A 504 37.82 57.54 -20.46
C PRO A 504 36.98 58.79 -20.14
N LEU A 505 36.48 58.88 -18.90
CA LEU A 505 35.71 60.05 -18.42
C LEU A 505 36.52 60.95 -17.47
N GLY A 506 37.54 60.40 -16.82
CA GLY A 506 38.44 61.11 -15.92
C GLY A 506 38.59 60.40 -14.57
N ASP A 507 39.12 61.13 -13.61
CA ASP A 507 39.39 60.66 -12.25
C ASP A 507 38.37 61.24 -11.28
N VAL A 508 37.75 60.39 -10.47
CA VAL A 508 36.81 60.82 -9.41
C VAL A 508 37.34 60.48 -8.03
N VAL A 509 37.24 61.45 -7.12
CA VAL A 509 37.55 61.27 -5.71
C VAL A 509 36.26 60.96 -4.97
N VAL A 510 36.18 59.76 -4.40
CA VAL A 510 35.04 59.36 -3.58
C VAL A 510 35.16 60.02 -2.21
N LYS A 511 34.07 60.58 -1.70
CA LYS A 511 34.01 61.21 -0.37
C LYS A 511 34.46 60.19 0.69
N GLY A 512 35.59 60.46 1.35
CA GLY A 512 36.20 59.55 2.33
C GLY A 512 37.42 58.76 1.84
N LYS A 513 37.84 58.90 0.58
CA LYS A 513 39.09 58.32 0.06
C LYS A 513 40.09 59.39 -0.40
N THR A 514 41.37 59.12 -0.22
CA THR A 514 42.51 59.98 -0.60
C THR A 514 43.04 59.72 -2.01
N GLN A 515 42.73 58.55 -2.59
CA GLN A 515 43.14 58.18 -3.95
C GLN A 515 41.97 58.36 -4.92
N SER A 516 42.24 59.03 -6.05
CA SER A 516 41.31 59.11 -7.17
C SER A 516 41.21 57.77 -7.88
N VAL A 517 40.02 57.45 -8.39
CA VAL A 517 39.77 56.25 -9.20
C VAL A 517 39.43 56.71 -10.62
N ALA A 518 40.15 56.18 -11.61
CA ALA A 518 39.83 56.41 -13.01
C ALA A 518 38.52 55.70 -13.37
N ILE A 519 37.64 56.42 -14.07
CA ILE A 519 36.33 55.92 -14.50
C ILE A 519 36.18 55.99 -16.02
N PHE A 520 35.42 55.04 -16.53
CA PHE A 520 35.22 54.85 -17.96
C PHE A 520 33.74 54.68 -18.29
N GLU A 521 33.33 55.26 -19.40
CA GLU A 521 32.03 54.98 -20.01
C GLU A 521 32.13 53.73 -20.88
N VAL A 522 31.13 52.85 -20.80
CA VAL A 522 30.88 51.82 -21.80
C VAL A 522 29.78 52.30 -22.72
N ARG A 523 30.04 52.34 -24.03
CA ARG A 523 29.09 52.82 -25.04
C ARG A 523 28.24 51.67 -25.56
N THR A 524 26.94 51.94 -25.67
CA THR A 524 25.89 51.02 -26.14
C THR A 524 25.38 51.44 -27.51
#